data_AF-A0A1I7AK63-F1
#
_entry.id   AF-A0A1I7AK63-F1
#
_cell.length_a   1.000
_cell.length_b   1.000
_cell.length_c   1.000
_cell.angle_alpha   90.00
_cell.angle_beta   90.00
_cell.angle_gamma   90.00
#
_symmetry.space_group_name_H-M   'P 1'
#
loop_
_entity.id
_entity.type
_entity.pdbx_description
1 polymer ?
#
loop_
_entity_poly.entity_id
_entity_poly.type
_entity_poly.pdbx_seq_one_letter_code
_entity_poly.pdbx_strand_id
1 'polypeptide(L)'
;MNQKKWLLISGSILLSLVLFFIAFFQLAPPLTDIKQSSFSSFYLYTFILPVLFAPLYEEIRFRGFLSKSKILQGLFIILTPMSLFVSGWNINVFIFVLIIYGLFILYKRYEYGLILDILIILTSLLFSSLHLPKEANLSWSWIPFLGVTFSLGLIFSWVILNKSIIWAFLLHGGWNLVLGLITLWYLQFGISEEPGEVITENYQMEYQRIPFLNSNSGHYKPKDNILTITNLNLQDVLGIVSPEILDTMLVTEPYVKYNITFQSENEVDLKFNFIKALEMDSLLIKKGN
;
A
#
# COMPACT_ATOMS: atom_id res chain seq x y z
N MET A 1 11.02 26.42 23.67
CA MET A 1 12.32 26.16 23.00
C MET A 1 12.15 24.88 22.17
N ASN A 2 12.18 24.95 20.83
CA ASN A 2 11.95 23.78 19.97
C ASN A 2 13.09 22.76 20.14
N GLN A 3 12.79 21.60 20.72
CA GLN A 3 13.76 20.52 20.89
C GLN A 3 14.06 19.88 19.53
N LYS A 4 15.34 19.52 19.33
CA LYS A 4 15.82 18.69 18.20
C LYS A 4 15.34 19.19 16.83
N LYS A 5 15.45 20.50 16.55
CA LYS A 5 15.09 21.12 15.25
C LYS A 5 15.67 20.39 14.03
N TRP A 6 16.83 19.76 14.20
CA TRP A 6 17.47 18.99 13.15
C TRP A 6 16.56 17.91 12.57
N LEU A 7 15.67 17.28 13.35
CA LEU A 7 14.72 16.26 12.88
C LEU A 7 13.76 16.80 11.82
N LEU A 8 13.19 17.98 12.07
CA LEU A 8 12.28 18.63 11.13
C LEU A 8 13.02 19.11 9.89
N ILE A 9 14.21 19.69 10.06
CA ILE A 9 15.00 20.24 8.97
C ILE A 9 15.52 19.11 8.08
N SER A 10 16.19 18.10 8.64
CA SER A 10 16.72 16.98 7.87
C SER A 10 15.60 16.13 7.26
N GLY A 11 14.53 15.87 8.01
CA GLY A 11 13.35 15.16 7.51
C GLY A 11 12.69 15.90 6.35
N SER A 12 12.48 17.22 6.45
CA SER A 12 11.88 18.01 5.37
C SER A 12 12.79 18.11 4.14
N ILE A 13 14.09 18.31 4.33
CA ILE A 13 15.07 18.37 3.23
C ILE A 13 15.11 17.01 2.51
N LEU A 14 15.24 15.91 3.25
CA LEU A 14 15.30 14.58 2.67
C LEU A 14 13.99 14.22 1.96
N LEU A 15 12.84 14.51 2.56
CA LEU A 15 11.53 14.29 1.94
C LEU A 15 11.43 15.06 0.61
N SER A 16 11.81 16.33 0.61
CA SER A 16 11.75 17.17 -0.59
C SER A 16 12.68 16.65 -1.69
N LEU A 17 13.91 16.27 -1.34
CA LEU A 17 14.88 15.71 -2.29
C LEU A 17 14.40 14.38 -2.87
N VAL A 18 13.85 13.50 -2.04
CA VAL A 18 13.35 12.19 -2.46
C VAL A 18 12.10 12.34 -3.33
N LEU A 19 11.15 13.20 -2.96
CA LEU A 19 9.96 13.46 -3.78
C LEU A 19 10.34 14.11 -5.11
N PHE A 20 11.29 15.05 -5.11
CA PHE A 20 11.83 15.62 -6.33
C PHE A 20 12.48 14.53 -7.21
N PHE A 21 13.29 13.64 -6.62
CA PHE A 21 13.93 12.55 -7.34
C PHE A 21 12.88 11.61 -7.96
N ILE A 22 11.86 11.20 -7.20
CA ILE A 22 10.76 10.35 -7.69
C ILE A 22 10.03 11.04 -8.84
N ALA A 23 9.67 12.32 -8.70
CA ALA A 23 8.94 13.06 -9.72
C ALA A 23 9.78 13.34 -10.98
N PHE A 24 11.02 13.78 -10.81
CA PHE A 24 11.93 14.15 -11.90
C PHE A 24 12.30 12.94 -12.77
N PHE A 25 12.55 11.79 -12.14
CA PHE A 25 12.85 10.54 -12.84
C PHE A 25 11.61 9.68 -13.12
N GLN A 26 10.41 10.17 -12.81
CA GLN A 26 9.12 9.47 -13.00
C GLN A 26 9.14 8.03 -12.45
N LEU A 27 9.69 7.86 -11.24
CA LEU A 27 9.85 6.54 -10.65
C LEU A 27 8.50 5.99 -10.17
N ALA A 28 8.17 4.79 -10.62
CA ALA A 28 7.12 3.98 -10.04
C ALA A 28 7.72 2.98 -9.03
N PRO A 29 7.00 2.65 -7.93
CA PRO A 29 7.44 1.56 -7.07
C PRO A 29 7.51 0.27 -7.90
N PRO A 30 8.55 -0.56 -7.71
CA PRO A 30 8.66 -1.83 -8.41
C PRO A 30 7.37 -2.64 -8.27
N LEU A 31 6.90 -3.21 -9.39
CA LEU A 31 5.78 -4.15 -9.36
C LEU A 31 6.18 -5.31 -8.43
N THR A 32 5.45 -5.43 -7.34
CA THR A 32 5.47 -6.57 -6.43
C THR A 32 4.05 -7.11 -6.41
N ASP A 33 3.86 -8.37 -6.02
CA ASP A 33 2.57 -9.05 -6.12
C ASP A 33 1.43 -8.13 -5.65
N ILE A 34 0.62 -7.73 -6.63
CA ILE A 34 -0.50 -6.83 -6.43
C ILE A 34 -1.46 -7.59 -5.53
N LYS A 35 -1.60 -7.14 -4.27
CA LYS A 35 -2.58 -7.71 -3.37
C LYS A 35 -3.95 -7.53 -3.99
N GLN A 36 -4.51 -8.65 -4.41
CA GLN A 36 -5.85 -8.73 -4.93
C GLN A 36 -6.82 -8.31 -3.81
N SER A 37 -7.58 -7.24 -4.02
CA SER A 37 -8.68 -6.90 -3.14
C SER A 37 -9.90 -6.43 -3.92
N SER A 38 -11.07 -6.87 -3.48
CA SER A 38 -12.37 -6.57 -4.10
C SER A 38 -12.68 -5.07 -4.08
N PHE A 39 -13.54 -4.62 -5.00
CA PHE A 39 -14.02 -3.23 -5.03
C PHE A 39 -14.71 -2.85 -3.70
N SER A 40 -15.50 -3.76 -3.14
CA SER A 40 -16.22 -3.56 -1.88
C SER A 40 -15.31 -3.20 -0.71
N SER A 41 -14.05 -3.62 -0.79
CA SER A 41 -13.05 -3.41 0.25
C SER A 41 -12.12 -2.22 0.00
N PHE A 42 -12.25 -1.53 -1.15
CA PHE A 42 -11.38 -0.40 -1.52
C PHE A 42 -11.40 0.70 -0.47
N TYR A 43 -12.57 1.18 -0.05
CA TYR A 43 -12.64 2.25 0.96
C TYR A 43 -12.05 1.84 2.30
N LEU A 44 -12.22 0.57 2.67
CA LEU A 44 -11.66 0.02 3.90
C LEU A 44 -10.13 0.00 3.85
N TYR A 45 -9.55 -0.56 2.78
CA TYR A 45 -8.10 -0.75 2.65
C TYR A 45 -7.33 0.48 2.18
N THR A 46 -7.97 1.44 1.49
CA THR A 46 -7.32 2.65 0.99
C THR A 46 -7.50 3.84 1.93
N PHE A 47 -8.66 3.95 2.60
CA PHE A 47 -8.97 5.10 3.45
C PHE A 47 -9.09 4.73 4.92
N ILE A 48 -10.04 3.88 5.31
CA ILE A 48 -10.36 3.68 6.73
C ILE A 48 -9.16 3.12 7.51
N LEU A 49 -8.58 2.00 7.05
CA LEU A 49 -7.45 1.38 7.73
C LEU A 49 -6.19 2.27 7.67
N PRO A 50 -5.72 2.77 6.51
CA PRO A 50 -4.48 3.53 6.45
C PRO A 50 -4.58 4.94 7.05
N VAL A 51 -5.74 5.60 7.00
CA VAL A 51 -5.89 6.99 7.49
C VAL A 51 -6.19 7.06 8.98
N LEU A 52 -6.95 6.09 9.51
CA LEU A 52 -7.42 6.14 10.90
C LEU A 52 -6.67 5.16 11.81
N PHE A 53 -6.59 3.89 11.42
CA PHE A 53 -6.09 2.84 12.30
C PHE A 53 -4.57 2.67 12.25
N ALA A 54 -3.99 2.65 11.04
CA ALA A 54 -2.56 2.49 10.86
C ALA A 54 -1.75 3.58 11.58
N PRO A 55 -2.08 4.88 11.50
CA PRO A 55 -1.30 5.92 12.17
C PRO A 55 -1.31 5.76 13.68
N LEU A 56 -2.45 5.41 14.27
CA LEU A 56 -2.55 5.15 15.72
C LEU A 56 -1.61 4.01 16.13
N TYR A 57 -1.71 2.88 15.42
CA TYR A 57 -0.90 1.70 15.72
C TYR A 57 0.60 1.95 15.50
N GLU A 58 0.96 2.53 14.35
CA GLU A 58 2.34 2.71 13.94
C GLU A 58 3.08 3.76 14.75
N GLU A 59 2.45 4.91 15.02
CA GLU A 59 3.09 5.95 15.83
C GLU A 59 3.33 5.49 17.26
N ILE A 60 2.44 4.66 17.85
CA ILE A 60 2.70 4.04 19.16
C ILE A 60 3.84 3.01 19.03
N ARG A 61 3.77 2.11 18.03
CA ARG A 61 4.77 1.06 17.81
C ARG A 61 6.19 1.59 17.60
N PHE A 62 6.35 2.70 16.88
CA PHE A 62 7.67 3.21 16.53
C PHE A 62 8.12 4.39 17.39
N ARG A 63 7.18 5.20 17.91
CA ARG A 63 7.49 6.45 18.63
C ARG A 63 6.78 6.60 19.97
N GLY A 64 6.04 5.59 20.43
CA GLY A 64 5.40 5.62 21.75
C GLY A 64 6.38 5.90 22.89
N PHE A 65 7.67 5.53 22.72
CA PHE A 65 8.74 5.83 23.67
C PHE A 65 9.02 7.33 23.87
N LEU A 66 8.75 8.17 22.86
CA LEU A 66 8.89 9.63 22.91
C LEU A 66 7.78 10.31 23.71
N SER A 67 6.66 9.62 23.92
CA SER A 67 5.54 10.15 24.69
C SER A 67 5.88 10.28 26.17
N LYS A 68 5.33 11.28 26.85
CA LYS A 68 5.42 11.39 28.32
C LYS A 68 4.57 10.34 29.05
N SER A 69 3.59 9.74 28.37
CA SER A 69 2.68 8.75 28.97
C SER A 69 3.36 7.40 29.16
N LYS A 70 3.33 6.87 30.40
CA LYS A 70 3.83 5.54 30.72
C LYS A 70 3.05 4.43 30.01
N ILE A 71 1.75 4.64 29.79
CA ILE A 71 0.90 3.70 29.04
C ILE A 71 1.42 3.58 27.60
N LEU A 72 1.68 4.71 26.93
CA LEU A 72 2.17 4.71 25.55
C LEU A 72 3.61 4.16 25.43
N GLN A 73 4.46 4.41 26.43
CA GLN A 73 5.79 3.78 26.52
C GLN A 73 5.69 2.26 26.74
N GLY A 74 4.74 1.80 27.56
CA GLY A 74 4.48 0.37 27.76
C GLY A 74 3.94 -0.30 26.48
N LEU A 75 3.00 0.35 25.80
CA LEU A 75 2.48 -0.13 24.51
C LEU A 75 3.58 -0.18 23.45
N PHE A 76 4.52 0.77 23.43
CA PHE A 76 5.71 0.66 22.56
C PHE A 76 6.46 -0.66 22.79
N ILE A 77 6.74 -1.05 24.04
CA ILE A 77 7.43 -2.31 24.38
C ILE A 77 6.63 -3.56 23.94
N ILE A 78 5.31 -3.47 23.89
CA ILE A 78 4.45 -4.60 23.48
C ILE A 78 4.28 -4.65 21.96
N LEU A 79 4.21 -3.50 21.29
CA LEU A 79 3.90 -3.40 19.86
C LEU A 79 5.14 -3.44 18.96
N THR A 80 6.31 -2.96 19.41
CA THR A 80 7.53 -3.03 18.60
C THR A 80 7.91 -4.46 18.16
N PRO A 81 7.78 -5.53 18.97
CA PRO A 81 8.07 -6.91 18.55
C PRO A 81 7.08 -7.41 17.51
N MET A 82 5.89 -6.78 17.36
CA MET A 82 4.95 -7.14 16.31
C MET A 82 5.54 -6.92 14.90
N SER A 83 6.60 -6.12 14.79
CA SER A 83 7.41 -5.99 13.57
C SER A 83 7.90 -7.33 13.02
N LEU A 84 8.15 -8.33 13.88
CA LEU A 84 8.60 -9.66 13.48
C LEU A 84 7.52 -10.45 12.75
N PHE A 85 6.26 -10.34 13.20
CA PHE A 85 5.14 -11.00 12.52
C PHE A 85 4.83 -10.30 11.19
N VAL A 86 4.97 -8.97 11.16
CA VAL A 86 4.79 -8.21 9.91
C VAL A 86 5.85 -8.61 8.89
N SER A 87 7.11 -8.77 9.30
CA SER A 87 8.23 -9.11 8.41
C SER A 87 8.44 -10.62 8.16
N GLY A 88 7.55 -11.50 8.65
CA GLY A 88 7.67 -12.95 8.42
C GLY A 88 8.81 -13.66 9.18
N TRP A 89 9.01 -13.38 10.47
CA TRP A 89 10.06 -13.97 11.33
C TRP A 89 11.48 -13.81 10.75
N ASN A 90 11.92 -12.56 10.62
CA ASN A 90 13.23 -12.22 10.08
C ASN A 90 14.24 -11.97 11.22
N ILE A 91 15.37 -12.71 11.21
CA ILE A 91 16.41 -12.61 12.26
C ILE A 91 17.04 -11.21 12.32
N ASN A 92 17.19 -10.53 11.19
CA ASN A 92 17.76 -9.17 11.17
C ASN A 92 16.80 -8.18 11.83
N VAL A 93 15.49 -8.32 11.59
CA VAL A 93 14.46 -7.52 12.28
C VAL A 93 14.46 -7.81 13.78
N PHE A 94 14.64 -9.08 14.18
CA PHE A 94 14.75 -9.46 15.59
C PHE A 94 15.92 -8.76 16.28
N ILE A 95 17.12 -8.87 15.70
CA ILE A 95 18.31 -8.19 16.22
C ILE A 95 18.07 -6.67 16.28
N PHE A 96 17.43 -6.10 15.26
CA PHE A 96 17.19 -4.67 15.20
C PHE A 96 16.23 -4.18 16.30
N VAL A 97 15.18 -4.95 16.59
CA VAL A 97 14.27 -4.69 17.72
C VAL A 97 15.01 -4.77 19.06
N LEU A 98 15.91 -5.75 19.24
CA LEU A 98 16.72 -5.85 20.46
C LEU A 98 17.63 -4.62 20.65
N ILE A 99 18.25 -4.12 19.58
CA ILE A 99 19.07 -2.91 19.62
C ILE A 99 18.21 -1.70 20.06
N ILE A 100 17.02 -1.54 19.49
CA ILE A 100 16.07 -0.48 19.86
C ILE A 100 15.71 -0.56 21.35
N TYR A 101 15.48 -1.77 21.89
CA TYR A 101 15.20 -1.95 23.31
C TYR A 101 16.40 -1.66 24.20
N GLY A 102 17.59 -2.12 23.81
CA GLY A 102 18.83 -1.79 24.50
C GLY A 102 19.00 -0.27 24.61
N LEU A 103 18.86 0.45 23.49
CA LEU A 103 18.93 1.92 23.47
C LEU A 103 17.83 2.59 24.30
N PHE A 104 16.59 2.07 24.26
CA PHE A 104 15.50 2.60 25.07
C PHE A 104 15.80 2.46 26.57
N ILE A 105 16.26 1.29 27.02
CA ILE A 105 16.64 1.04 28.42
C ILE A 105 17.81 1.94 28.82
N LEU A 106 18.85 2.03 27.99
CA LEU A 106 19.99 2.91 28.23
C LEU A 106 19.57 4.38 28.32
N TYR A 107 18.69 4.84 27.43
CA TYR A 107 18.15 6.19 27.47
C TYR A 107 17.35 6.44 28.76
N LYS A 108 16.52 5.49 29.20
CA LYS A 108 15.79 5.60 30.48
C LYS A 108 16.69 5.60 31.71
N ARG A 109 17.88 4.99 31.62
CA ARG A 109 18.84 4.93 32.73
C ARG A 109 19.74 6.17 32.81
N TYR A 110 20.23 6.66 31.67
CA TYR A 110 21.27 7.69 31.61
C TYR A 110 20.78 9.05 31.10
N GLU A 111 19.62 9.09 30.42
CA GLU A 111 19.01 10.30 29.84
C GLU A 111 19.90 11.10 28.88
N TYR A 112 20.94 10.46 28.32
CA TYR A 112 21.85 11.09 27.37
C TYR A 112 21.16 11.40 26.04
N GLY A 113 21.26 12.67 25.62
CA GLY A 113 20.63 13.18 24.40
C GLY A 113 21.08 12.49 23.11
N LEU A 114 22.32 11.98 23.05
CA LEU A 114 22.84 11.23 21.90
C LEU A 114 22.17 9.85 21.76
N ILE A 115 21.90 9.16 22.87
CA ILE A 115 21.21 7.86 22.86
C ILE A 115 19.79 8.04 22.32
N LEU A 116 19.11 9.12 22.73
CA LEU A 116 17.80 9.49 22.20
C LEU A 116 17.85 9.73 20.69
N ASP A 117 18.85 10.47 20.20
CA ASP A 117 19.00 10.76 18.77
C ASP A 117 19.19 9.47 17.96
N ILE A 118 20.07 8.56 18.41
CA ILE A 118 20.29 7.26 17.77
C ILE A 118 19.00 6.43 17.79
N LEU A 119 18.29 6.37 18.93
CA LEU A 119 17.04 5.65 19.05
C LEU A 119 15.96 6.16 18.07
N ILE A 120 15.85 7.48 17.88
CA ILE A 120 14.93 8.09 16.91
C ILE A 120 15.31 7.71 15.47
N ILE A 121 16.61 7.72 15.15
CA ILE A 121 17.09 7.34 13.82
C ILE A 121 16.79 5.85 13.56
N LEU A 122 17.12 4.96 14.49
CA LEU A 122 16.91 3.52 14.31
C LEU A 122 15.43 3.15 14.25
N THR A 123 14.57 3.77 15.05
CA THR A 123 13.11 3.54 14.98
C THR A 123 12.51 4.08 13.68
N SER A 124 13.04 5.17 13.14
CA SER A 124 12.65 5.68 11.82
C SER A 124 13.13 4.78 10.68
N LEU A 125 14.33 4.20 10.79
CA LEU A 125 14.84 3.19 9.85
C LEU A 125 14.00 1.92 9.90
N LEU A 126 13.64 1.44 11.10
CA LEU A 126 12.77 0.28 11.24
C LEU A 126 11.39 0.54 10.60
N PHE A 127 10.78 1.69 10.91
CA PHE A 127 9.53 2.13 10.27
C PHE A 127 9.63 2.08 8.75
N SER A 128 10.68 2.68 8.20
CA SER A 128 10.94 2.70 6.77
C SER A 128 11.07 1.29 6.20
N SER A 129 11.93 0.46 6.79
CA SER A 129 12.16 -0.93 6.32
C SER A 129 10.90 -1.79 6.29
N LEU A 130 9.96 -1.58 7.22
CA LEU A 130 8.70 -2.33 7.28
C LEU A 130 7.65 -1.88 6.24
N HIS A 131 7.93 -0.81 5.50
CA HIS A 131 7.16 -0.41 4.31
C HIS A 131 7.66 -1.08 3.03
N LEU A 132 8.75 -1.85 3.09
CA LEU A 132 9.13 -2.74 1.99
C LEU A 132 8.07 -3.87 1.90
N PRO A 133 7.50 -4.16 0.72
CA PRO A 133 6.58 -5.28 0.56
C PRO A 133 7.21 -6.59 1.05
N LYS A 134 6.41 -7.48 1.63
CA LYS A 134 6.93 -8.72 2.25
C LYS A 134 7.69 -9.62 1.29
N GLU A 135 7.24 -9.68 0.04
CA GLU A 135 7.82 -10.45 -1.06
C GLU A 135 9.08 -9.77 -1.63
N ALA A 136 9.32 -8.49 -1.31
CA ALA A 136 10.34 -7.70 -1.94
C ALA A 136 11.68 -7.78 -1.21
N ASN A 137 12.75 -7.94 -1.99
CA ASN A 137 14.11 -7.73 -1.52
C ASN A 137 14.47 -6.24 -1.51
N LEU A 138 15.31 -5.84 -0.57
CA LEU A 138 15.87 -4.49 -0.55
C LEU A 138 16.75 -4.28 -1.79
N SER A 139 16.32 -3.40 -2.69
CA SER A 139 17.01 -3.06 -3.93
C SER A 139 17.15 -1.55 -4.08
N TRP A 140 18.02 -1.11 -4.99
CA TRP A 140 18.20 0.31 -5.31
C TRP A 140 16.90 1.00 -5.77
N SER A 141 16.00 0.26 -6.42
CA SER A 141 14.71 0.81 -6.88
C SER A 141 13.72 1.09 -5.74
N TRP A 142 13.86 0.42 -4.58
CA TRP A 142 13.02 0.68 -3.40
C TRP A 142 13.51 1.84 -2.54
N ILE A 143 14.80 2.20 -2.62
CA ILE A 143 15.42 3.21 -1.74
C ILE A 143 14.69 4.56 -1.75
N PRO A 144 14.25 5.12 -2.89
CA PRO A 144 13.50 6.38 -2.89
C PRO A 144 12.20 6.28 -2.08
N PHE A 145 11.43 5.21 -2.24
CA PHE A 145 10.16 5.02 -1.51
C PHE A 145 10.38 4.83 0.00
N LEU A 146 11.43 4.09 0.37
CA LEU A 146 11.87 3.96 1.76
C LEU A 146 12.38 5.30 2.33
N GLY A 147 13.00 6.14 1.49
CA GLY A 147 13.43 7.48 1.85
C GLY A 147 12.27 8.39 2.27
N VAL A 148 11.11 8.28 1.62
CA VAL A 148 9.89 9.02 2.00
C VAL A 148 9.46 8.63 3.42
N THR A 149 9.32 7.34 3.69
CA THR A 149 8.85 6.83 4.99
C THR A 149 9.87 7.13 6.11
N PHE A 150 11.17 7.00 5.84
CA PHE A 150 12.22 7.39 6.79
C PHE A 150 12.13 8.88 7.14
N SER A 151 11.99 9.74 6.13
CA SER A 151 11.87 11.20 6.32
C SER A 151 10.66 11.57 7.16
N LEU A 152 9.51 10.96 6.88
CA LEU A 152 8.29 11.14 7.67
C LEU A 152 8.48 10.67 9.11
N GLY A 153 9.21 9.58 9.34
CA GLY A 153 9.55 9.10 10.67
C GLY A 153 10.32 10.12 11.52
N LEU A 154 11.25 10.86 10.90
CA LEU A 154 11.97 11.96 11.57
C LEU A 154 11.03 13.14 11.87
N ILE A 155 10.20 13.54 10.91
CA ILE A 155 9.25 14.64 11.07
C ILE A 155 8.23 14.33 12.16
N PHE A 156 7.64 13.14 12.18
CA PHE A 156 6.69 12.72 13.22
C PHE A 156 7.36 12.64 14.59
N SER A 157 8.60 12.15 14.67
CA SER A 157 9.37 12.18 15.93
C SER A 157 9.55 13.61 16.46
N TRP A 158 9.85 14.57 15.57
CA TRP A 158 9.91 15.99 15.93
C TRP A 158 8.56 16.52 16.45
N VAL A 159 7.47 16.16 15.78
CA VAL A 159 6.11 16.55 16.18
C VAL A 159 5.78 16.03 17.57
N ILE A 160 6.13 14.78 17.90
CA ILE A 160 5.85 14.20 19.22
C ILE A 160 6.64 14.93 20.31
N LEU A 161 7.94 15.19 20.07
CA LEU A 161 8.81 15.89 21.02
C LEU A 161 8.36 17.32 21.31
N ASN A 162 7.81 18.03 20.31
CA ASN A 162 7.48 19.45 20.42
C ASN A 162 5.98 19.73 20.61
N LYS A 163 5.12 18.77 20.31
CA LYS A 163 3.66 18.86 20.47
C LYS A 163 3.15 17.67 21.29
N SER A 164 2.60 16.66 20.61
CA SER A 164 2.08 15.44 21.25
C SER A 164 1.95 14.32 20.23
N ILE A 165 1.74 13.09 20.71
CA ILE A 165 1.49 11.94 19.84
C ILE A 165 0.22 12.08 19.00
N ILE A 166 -0.79 12.80 19.50
CA ILE A 166 -2.03 13.04 18.77
C ILE A 166 -1.76 13.84 17.50
N TRP A 167 -0.88 14.85 17.56
CA TRP A 167 -0.48 15.61 16.37
C TRP A 167 0.26 14.75 15.34
N ALA A 168 1.04 13.77 15.79
CA ALA A 168 1.69 12.81 14.89
C ALA A 168 0.66 11.88 14.24
N PHE A 169 -0.34 11.38 14.99
CA PHE A 169 -1.44 10.60 14.41
C PHE A 169 -2.17 11.38 13.31
N LEU A 170 -2.51 12.64 13.57
CA LEU A 170 -3.21 13.49 12.59
C LEU A 170 -2.36 13.79 11.35
N LEU A 171 -1.07 14.09 11.52
CA LEU A 171 -0.17 14.35 10.39
C LEU A 171 0.09 13.09 9.56
N HIS A 172 0.28 11.93 10.21
CA HIS A 172 0.45 10.66 9.52
C HIS A 172 -0.85 10.24 8.81
N GLY A 173 -2.00 10.33 9.48
CA GLY A 173 -3.30 10.10 8.82
C GLY A 173 -3.53 11.05 7.65
N GLY A 174 -3.19 12.33 7.79
CA GLY A 174 -3.25 13.31 6.71
C GLY A 174 -2.34 12.96 5.53
N TRP A 175 -1.13 12.47 5.78
CA TRP A 175 -0.23 11.97 4.73
C TRP A 175 -0.84 10.78 3.98
N ASN A 176 -1.38 9.79 4.71
CA ASN A 176 -2.02 8.63 4.10
C ASN A 176 -3.28 9.01 3.33
N LEU A 177 -4.03 10.03 3.80
CA LEU A 177 -5.18 10.57 3.08
C LEU A 177 -4.77 11.20 1.76
N VAL A 178 -3.67 11.97 1.72
CA VAL A 178 -3.15 12.53 0.46
C VAL A 178 -2.82 11.42 -0.53
N LEU A 179 -2.15 10.35 -0.09
CA LEU A 179 -1.85 9.20 -0.96
C LEU A 179 -3.14 8.52 -1.46
N GLY A 180 -4.11 8.27 -0.58
CA GLY A 180 -5.40 7.69 -0.97
C GLY A 180 -6.18 8.56 -1.95
N LEU A 181 -6.13 9.89 -1.80
CA LEU A 181 -6.74 10.84 -2.72
C LEU A 181 -6.04 10.86 -4.09
N ILE A 182 -4.70 10.73 -4.14
CA ILE A 182 -3.96 10.58 -5.41
C ILE A 182 -4.39 9.30 -6.13
N THR A 183 -4.49 8.18 -5.41
CA THR A 183 -4.98 6.91 -5.97
C THR A 183 -6.40 7.04 -6.51
N LEU A 184 -7.31 7.63 -5.74
CA LEU A 184 -8.69 7.86 -6.18
C LEU A 184 -8.76 8.79 -7.40
N TRP A 185 -7.95 9.84 -7.42
CA TRP A 185 -7.88 10.77 -8.55
C TRP A 185 -7.42 10.05 -9.82
N TYR A 186 -6.40 9.19 -9.73
CA TYR A 186 -5.95 8.37 -10.86
C TYR A 186 -7.05 7.42 -11.35
N LEU A 187 -7.74 6.72 -10.44
CA LEU A 187 -8.83 5.80 -10.81
C LEU A 187 -10.07 6.53 -11.40
N GLN A 188 -10.23 7.81 -11.10
CA GLN A 188 -11.36 8.61 -11.58
C GLN A 188 -11.04 9.34 -12.89
N PHE A 189 -9.82 9.83 -13.09
CA PHE A 189 -9.47 10.73 -14.19
C PHE A 189 -8.23 10.31 -14.98
N GLY A 190 -7.43 9.39 -14.46
CA GLY A 190 -6.15 8.97 -15.03
C GLY A 190 -6.18 7.65 -15.80
N ILE A 191 -7.33 6.98 -15.87
CA ILE A 191 -7.51 5.78 -16.67
C ILE A 191 -7.84 6.14 -18.13
N SER A 192 -7.31 5.38 -19.08
CA SER A 192 -7.72 5.53 -20.49
C SER A 192 -9.11 4.92 -20.67
N GLU A 193 -10.06 5.72 -21.14
CA GLU A 193 -11.40 5.25 -21.52
C GLU A 193 -11.45 4.71 -22.96
N GLU A 194 -10.30 4.57 -23.63
CA GLU A 194 -10.24 4.00 -24.97
C GLU A 194 -10.70 2.53 -24.95
N PRO A 195 -11.55 2.11 -25.90
CA PRO A 195 -12.01 0.74 -25.98
C PRO A 195 -10.87 -0.19 -26.40
N GLY A 196 -10.78 -1.34 -25.76
CA GLY A 196 -9.91 -2.43 -26.16
C GLY A 196 -10.71 -3.57 -26.78
N GLU A 197 -10.06 -4.35 -27.64
CA GLU A 197 -10.70 -5.43 -28.38
C GLU A 197 -9.77 -6.64 -28.54
N VAL A 198 -10.32 -7.85 -28.38
CA VAL A 198 -9.68 -9.12 -28.69
C VAL A 198 -10.60 -9.92 -29.61
N ILE A 199 -10.16 -10.15 -30.85
CA ILE A 199 -10.89 -10.98 -31.82
C ILE A 199 -10.10 -12.24 -32.13
N THR A 200 -10.77 -13.40 -32.07
CA THR A 200 -10.24 -14.70 -32.51
C THR A 200 -11.29 -15.44 -33.33
N GLU A 201 -10.95 -16.62 -33.86
CA GLU A 201 -11.91 -17.48 -34.55
C GLU A 201 -13.03 -18.00 -33.63
N ASN A 202 -12.77 -18.16 -32.33
CA ASN A 202 -13.67 -18.83 -31.38
C ASN A 202 -14.41 -17.88 -30.43
N TYR A 203 -13.96 -16.62 -30.33
CA TYR A 203 -14.53 -15.62 -29.44
C TYR A 203 -14.10 -14.19 -29.79
N GLN A 204 -14.90 -13.23 -29.33
CA GLN A 204 -14.65 -11.80 -29.39
C GLN A 204 -14.88 -11.16 -28.01
N MET A 205 -14.00 -10.25 -27.63
CA MET A 205 -14.12 -9.43 -26.41
C MET A 205 -13.97 -7.97 -26.79
N GLU A 206 -14.96 -7.16 -26.43
CA GLU A 206 -14.85 -5.70 -26.42
C GLU A 206 -14.91 -5.22 -24.97
N TYR A 207 -14.04 -4.30 -24.58
CA TYR A 207 -14.07 -3.74 -23.25
C TYR A 207 -13.72 -2.27 -23.21
N GLN A 208 -14.18 -1.60 -22.15
CA GLN A 208 -13.87 -0.20 -21.86
C GLN A 208 -13.63 -0.04 -20.36
N ARG A 209 -12.52 0.59 -19.98
CA ARG A 209 -12.30 1.02 -18.60
C ARG A 209 -13.24 2.19 -18.29
N ILE A 210 -13.78 2.24 -17.09
CA ILE A 210 -14.71 3.30 -16.69
C ILE A 210 -14.30 3.97 -15.38
N PRO A 211 -14.62 5.27 -15.20
CA PRO A 211 -14.26 5.99 -13.99
C PRO A 211 -14.82 5.35 -12.73
N PHE A 212 -13.99 5.31 -11.68
CA PHE A 212 -14.29 4.60 -10.45
C PHE A 212 -15.61 5.00 -9.77
N LEU A 213 -15.95 6.29 -9.75
CA LEU A 213 -17.14 6.84 -9.09
C LEU A 213 -18.37 6.94 -10.01
N ASN A 214 -18.30 6.45 -11.25
CA ASN A 214 -19.40 6.63 -12.21
C ASN A 214 -20.70 5.93 -11.76
N SER A 215 -20.60 4.71 -11.22
CA SER A 215 -21.73 4.03 -10.58
C SER A 215 -21.29 3.01 -9.54
N ASN A 216 -22.13 2.75 -8.54
CA ASN A 216 -21.92 1.69 -7.54
C ASN A 216 -22.71 0.41 -7.86
N SER A 217 -23.57 0.41 -8.89
CA SER A 217 -24.31 -0.77 -9.32
C SER A 217 -23.59 -1.42 -10.50
N GLY A 218 -23.02 -2.58 -10.26
CA GLY A 218 -22.44 -3.41 -11.31
C GLY A 218 -23.36 -4.56 -11.69
N HIS A 219 -23.22 -5.06 -12.91
CA HIS A 219 -23.99 -6.20 -13.41
C HIS A 219 -23.07 -7.21 -14.10
N TYR A 220 -23.30 -8.48 -13.79
CA TYR A 220 -22.75 -9.63 -14.49
C TYR A 220 -23.93 -10.40 -15.09
N LYS A 221 -24.03 -10.46 -16.41
CA LYS A 221 -25.18 -11.03 -17.13
C LYS A 221 -24.71 -11.98 -18.23
N PRO A 222 -24.54 -13.28 -17.93
CA PRO A 222 -24.38 -14.29 -18.95
C PRO A 222 -25.76 -14.62 -19.55
N LYS A 223 -25.84 -14.68 -20.87
CA LYS A 223 -27.03 -15.12 -21.60
C LYS A 223 -26.58 -15.81 -22.90
N ASP A 224 -26.96 -17.07 -23.04
CA ASP A 224 -26.55 -17.91 -24.17
C ASP A 224 -25.01 -17.92 -24.27
N ASN A 225 -24.46 -17.65 -25.45
CA ASN A 225 -23.02 -17.55 -25.69
C ASN A 225 -22.45 -16.12 -25.53
N ILE A 226 -23.18 -15.22 -24.85
CA ILE A 226 -22.77 -13.82 -24.63
C ILE A 226 -22.67 -13.55 -23.12
N LEU A 227 -21.59 -12.88 -22.72
CA LEU A 227 -21.37 -12.35 -21.39
C LEU A 227 -21.28 -10.82 -21.46
N THR A 228 -22.18 -10.15 -20.74
CA THR A 228 -22.09 -8.71 -20.53
C THR A 228 -21.72 -8.40 -19.08
N ILE A 229 -20.69 -7.60 -18.91
CA ILE A 229 -20.23 -7.05 -17.65
C ILE A 229 -20.39 -5.54 -17.73
N THR A 230 -20.98 -4.93 -16.72
CA THR A 230 -21.14 -3.47 -16.65
C THR A 230 -20.71 -3.00 -15.29
N ASN A 231 -19.79 -2.05 -15.24
CA ASN A 231 -19.37 -1.37 -14.03
C ASN A 231 -18.92 -2.31 -12.89
N LEU A 232 -18.13 -3.32 -13.22
CA LEU A 232 -17.49 -4.22 -12.27
C LEU A 232 -15.97 -4.25 -12.50
N ASN A 233 -15.19 -4.43 -11.44
CA ASN A 233 -13.77 -4.73 -11.59
C ASN A 233 -13.58 -6.22 -11.96
N LEU A 234 -12.43 -6.54 -12.54
CA LEU A 234 -12.15 -7.91 -12.97
C LEU A 234 -12.03 -8.88 -11.80
N GLN A 235 -11.61 -8.42 -10.63
CA GLN A 235 -11.51 -9.30 -9.47
C GLN A 235 -12.87 -9.79 -8.98
N ASP A 236 -13.88 -8.91 -8.92
CA ASP A 236 -15.24 -9.28 -8.54
C ASP A 236 -15.88 -10.17 -9.62
N VAL A 237 -15.61 -9.90 -10.90
CA VAL A 237 -16.04 -10.77 -12.01
C VAL A 237 -15.44 -12.17 -11.88
N LEU A 238 -14.13 -12.28 -11.68
CA LEU A 238 -13.45 -13.57 -11.55
C LEU A 238 -13.90 -14.34 -10.31
N GLY A 239 -14.21 -13.65 -9.21
CA GLY A 239 -14.82 -14.25 -8.02
C GLY A 239 -16.19 -14.91 -8.29
N ILE A 240 -16.91 -14.47 -9.33
CA ILE A 240 -18.17 -15.07 -9.80
C ILE A 240 -17.91 -16.18 -10.83
N VAL A 241 -17.02 -15.91 -11.80
CA VAL A 241 -16.81 -16.78 -12.97
C VAL A 241 -16.04 -18.05 -12.60
N SER A 242 -14.91 -17.88 -11.92
CA SER A 242 -13.88 -18.90 -11.67
C SER A 242 -13.00 -18.46 -10.49
N PRO A 243 -13.52 -18.53 -9.24
CA PRO A 243 -12.82 -18.05 -8.06
C PRO A 243 -11.47 -18.75 -7.83
N GLU A 244 -11.33 -20.00 -8.27
CA GLU A 244 -10.09 -20.79 -8.19
C GLU A 244 -8.92 -20.17 -8.95
N ILE A 245 -9.17 -19.31 -9.94
CA ILE A 245 -8.12 -18.65 -10.73
C ILE A 245 -7.46 -17.51 -9.97
N LEU A 246 -8.14 -16.91 -8.99
CA LEU A 246 -7.58 -15.83 -8.17
C LEU A 246 -6.37 -16.30 -7.34
N ASP A 247 -6.25 -17.61 -7.09
CA ASP A 247 -5.10 -18.20 -6.41
C ASP A 247 -3.86 -18.27 -7.31
N THR A 248 -4.03 -18.42 -8.63
CA THR A 248 -2.94 -18.68 -9.59
C THR A 248 -2.62 -17.52 -10.53
N MET A 249 -3.53 -16.55 -10.65
CA MET A 249 -3.40 -15.39 -11.53
C MET A 249 -3.41 -14.06 -10.78
N LEU A 250 -2.95 -12.99 -11.41
CA LEU A 250 -2.97 -11.60 -10.95
C LEU A 250 -3.81 -10.75 -11.90
N VAL A 251 -4.80 -10.03 -11.35
CA VAL A 251 -5.47 -8.93 -12.03
C VAL A 251 -4.52 -7.74 -12.06
N THR A 252 -4.17 -7.26 -13.25
CA THR A 252 -3.16 -6.18 -13.41
C THR A 252 -3.68 -4.83 -12.93
N GLU A 253 -5.00 -4.62 -12.96
CA GLU A 253 -5.67 -3.39 -12.57
C GLU A 253 -6.83 -3.67 -11.58
N PRO A 254 -6.56 -4.05 -10.32
CA PRO A 254 -7.56 -4.64 -9.41
C PRO A 254 -8.72 -3.69 -9.02
N TYR A 255 -8.51 -2.38 -9.10
CA TYR A 255 -9.52 -1.38 -8.75
C TYR A 255 -10.16 -0.70 -9.96
N VAL A 256 -9.71 -0.99 -11.18
CA VAL A 256 -10.32 -0.45 -12.40
C VAL A 256 -11.62 -1.20 -12.66
N LYS A 257 -12.66 -0.45 -13.04
CA LYS A 257 -13.94 -1.01 -13.45
C LYS A 257 -14.01 -1.09 -14.96
N TYR A 258 -14.79 -2.05 -15.46
CA TYR A 258 -14.95 -2.32 -16.87
C TYR A 258 -16.41 -2.43 -17.26
N ASN A 259 -16.70 -1.99 -18.49
CA ASN A 259 -17.78 -2.53 -19.29
C ASN A 259 -17.16 -3.53 -20.26
N ILE A 260 -17.67 -4.76 -20.31
CA ILE A 260 -17.17 -5.83 -21.18
C ILE A 260 -18.35 -6.48 -21.88
N THR A 261 -18.24 -6.65 -23.19
CA THR A 261 -19.09 -7.55 -23.97
C THR A 261 -18.20 -8.64 -24.51
N PHE A 262 -18.50 -9.88 -24.13
CA PHE A 262 -17.76 -11.06 -24.55
C PHE A 262 -18.71 -12.03 -25.24
N GLN A 263 -18.33 -12.53 -26.40
CA GLN A 263 -19.09 -13.53 -27.15
C GLN A 263 -18.19 -14.71 -27.48
N SER A 264 -18.66 -15.92 -27.20
CA SER A 264 -17.98 -17.15 -27.64
C SER A 264 -18.80 -17.87 -28.70
N GLU A 265 -18.17 -18.70 -29.51
CA GLU A 265 -18.88 -19.57 -30.46
C GLU A 265 -19.84 -20.53 -29.74
N ASN A 266 -19.41 -21.09 -28.61
CA ASN A 266 -20.18 -22.06 -27.82
C ASN A 266 -20.36 -21.59 -26.37
N GLU A 267 -21.58 -21.74 -25.83
CA GLU A 267 -21.89 -21.41 -24.43
C GLU A 267 -21.05 -22.23 -23.43
N VAL A 268 -20.77 -23.49 -23.76
CA VAL A 268 -19.98 -24.40 -22.90
C VAL A 268 -18.57 -23.86 -22.64
N ASP A 269 -17.98 -23.22 -23.64
CA ASP A 269 -16.60 -22.71 -23.58
C ASP A 269 -16.53 -21.24 -23.12
N LEU A 270 -17.67 -20.60 -22.87
CA LEU A 270 -17.78 -19.16 -22.57
C LEU A 270 -16.82 -18.72 -21.47
N LYS A 271 -16.81 -19.44 -20.34
CA LYS A 271 -15.94 -19.10 -19.19
C LYS A 271 -14.46 -19.22 -19.53
N PHE A 272 -14.07 -20.35 -20.13
CA PHE A 272 -12.69 -20.66 -20.46
C PHE A 272 -12.13 -19.68 -21.50
N ASN A 273 -12.90 -19.40 -22.54
CA ASN A 273 -12.54 -18.44 -23.58
C ASN A 273 -12.48 -17.01 -23.04
N PHE A 274 -13.37 -16.64 -22.11
CA PHE A 274 -13.32 -15.33 -21.45
C PHE A 274 -12.01 -15.13 -20.68
N ILE A 275 -11.59 -16.12 -19.90
CA ILE A 275 -10.30 -16.08 -19.18
C ILE A 275 -9.13 -15.93 -20.16
N LYS A 276 -9.13 -16.71 -21.25
CA LYS A 276 -8.10 -16.58 -22.30
C LYS A 276 -8.07 -15.20 -22.94
N ALA A 277 -9.23 -14.59 -23.19
CA ALA A 277 -9.30 -13.24 -23.73
C ALA A 277 -8.68 -12.20 -22.78
N LEU A 278 -8.94 -12.32 -21.47
CA LEU A 278 -8.31 -11.47 -20.45
C LEU A 278 -6.79 -11.68 -20.37
N GLU A 279 -6.30 -12.92 -20.54
CA GLU A 279 -4.87 -13.22 -20.59
C GLU A 279 -4.20 -12.63 -21.84
N MET A 280 -4.83 -12.77 -23.02
CA MET A 280 -4.29 -12.28 -24.29
C MET A 280 -4.02 -10.78 -24.27
N ASP A 281 -4.88 -10.03 -23.60
CA ASP A 281 -4.75 -8.57 -23.49
C ASP A 281 -4.07 -8.11 -22.19
N SER A 282 -3.43 -9.04 -21.47
CA SER A 282 -2.66 -8.76 -20.24
C SER A 282 -3.49 -8.11 -19.11
N LEU A 283 -4.81 -8.27 -19.13
CA LEU A 283 -5.69 -7.89 -18.01
C LEU A 283 -5.61 -8.91 -16.86
N LEU A 284 -5.16 -10.13 -17.19
CA LEU A 284 -4.88 -11.22 -16.27
C LEU A 284 -3.50 -11.81 -16.60
N ILE A 285 -2.62 -11.95 -15.60
CA ILE A 285 -1.29 -12.55 -15.78
C ILE A 285 -1.05 -13.67 -14.76
N LYS A 286 -0.24 -14.67 -15.11
CA LYS A 286 0.15 -15.72 -14.16
C LYS A 286 1.00 -15.14 -13.04
N LYS A 287 0.76 -15.57 -11.79
CA LYS A 287 1.70 -15.31 -10.69
C LYS A 287 3.05 -15.91 -11.07
N GLY A 288 4.11 -15.12 -11.00
CA GLY A 288 5.47 -15.63 -11.15
C GLY A 288 5.77 -16.57 -9.98
N ASN A 289 6.39 -17.71 -10.27
CA ASN A 289 7.00 -18.55 -9.23
C ASN A 289 8.31 -17.93 -8.75
#